data_AF-A0A8T5FPJ2-F1
#
_entry.id   AF-A0A8T5FPJ2-F1
#
_cell.length_a   1.000
_cell.length_b   1.000
_cell.length_c   1.000
_cell.angle_alpha   90.00
_cell.angle_beta   90.00
_cell.angle_gamma   90.00
#
_symmetry.space_group_name_H-M   'P 1'
#
loop_
_entity.id
_entity.type
_entity.pdbx_description
1 polymer ?
#
loop_
_entity_poly.entity_id
_entity_poly.type
_entity_poly.pdbx_seq_one_letter_code
_entity_poly.pdbx_strand_id
1 'polypeptide(L)' 'MKFFEKIPCDKCDLKFKNQEKLMQHLQITHYKDLPYDCKECGENFSNMEDMRTHLQRKHSYKKDRV' A
#
# COMPACT_ATOMS: atom_id res chain seq x y z
N MET A 1 24.62 -0.61 -20.52
CA MET A 1 23.42 -1.41 -20.18
C MET A 1 23.10 -1.13 -18.72
N LYS A 2 21.98 -0.48 -18.40
CA LYS A 2 21.61 -0.22 -17.00
C LYS A 2 21.13 -1.55 -16.42
N PHE A 3 21.95 -2.16 -15.56
CA PHE A 3 21.48 -3.22 -14.68
C PHE A 3 20.35 -2.60 -13.86
N PHE A 4 19.12 -3.05 -14.10
CA PHE A 4 18.01 -2.76 -13.19
C PHE A 4 18.33 -3.54 -11.91
N GLU A 5 19.07 -2.90 -11.02
CA GLU A 5 19.44 -3.45 -9.73
C GLU A 5 18.15 -3.57 -8.92
N LYS A 6 17.55 -4.77 -8.96
CA LYS A 6 16.33 -5.05 -8.22
C LYS A 6 16.70 -5.16 -6.74
N ILE A 7 15.99 -4.41 -5.90
CA ILE A 7 16.20 -4.40 -4.46
C ILE A 7 15.55 -5.65 -3.86
N PRO A 8 16.32 -6.55 -3.23
CA PRO A 8 15.78 -7.75 -2.60
C PRO A 8 15.02 -7.41 -1.31
N CYS A 9 14.07 -8.27 -0.95
CA CYS A 9 13.44 -8.25 0.36
C CYS A 9 14.29 -9.06 1.36
N ASP A 10 14.50 -8.54 2.56
CA ASP A 10 15.27 -9.25 3.60
C ASP A 10 14.48 -10.36 4.30
N LYS A 11 13.17 -10.44 4.06
CA LYS A 11 12.27 -11.40 4.70
C LYS A 11 11.71 -12.47 3.74
N CYS A 12 11.93 -12.34 2.43
CA CYS A 12 11.54 -13.31 1.41
C CYS A 12 12.34 -13.15 0.12
N ASP A 13 12.23 -14.11 -0.80
CA ASP A 13 13.02 -14.13 -2.04
C ASP A 13 12.52 -13.16 -3.14
N LEU A 14 11.59 -12.26 -2.82
CA LEU A 14 11.06 -11.28 -3.78
C LEU A 14 12.04 -10.12 -3.98
N LYS A 15 12.09 -9.62 -5.22
CA LYS A 15 12.94 -8.49 -5.61
C LYS A 15 12.13 -7.43 -6.35
N PHE A 16 12.35 -6.17 -6.01
CA PHE A 16 11.55 -5.04 -6.47
C PHE A 16 12.37 -4.05 -7.29
N LYS A 17 11.69 -3.31 -8.17
CA LYS A 17 12.34 -2.35 -9.08
C LYS A 17 12.81 -1.07 -8.39
N ASN A 18 12.28 -0.75 -7.21
CA ASN A 18 12.58 0.45 -6.45
C ASN A 18 12.23 0.25 -4.97
N GLN A 19 12.72 1.17 -4.13
CA GLN A 19 12.57 1.08 -2.67
C GLN A 19 11.12 1.29 -2.23
N GLU A 20 10.36 2.15 -2.92
CA GLU A 20 8.93 2.37 -2.65
C GLU A 20 8.13 1.06 -2.74
N LYS A 21 8.36 0.25 -3.79
CA LYS A 21 7.66 -1.03 -3.95
C LYS A 21 8.11 -2.07 -2.93
N LEU A 22 9.39 -2.09 -2.56
CA LEU A 22 9.87 -2.95 -1.48
C LEU A 22 9.21 -2.56 -0.14
N MET A 23 9.16 -1.27 0.17
CA MET A 23 8.59 -0.77 1.44
C MET A 23 7.09 -1.07 1.53
N GLN A 24 6.33 -0.85 0.45
CA GLN A 24 4.93 -1.23 0.35
C GLN A 24 4.75 -2.75 0.59
N HIS A 25 5.57 -3.59 -0.05
CA HIS A 25 5.54 -5.02 0.17
C HIS A 25 5.83 -5.41 1.63
N LEU A 26 6.87 -4.84 2.24
CA LEU A 26 7.24 -5.10 3.63
C LEU A 26 6.08 -4.75 4.57
N GLN A 27 5.47 -3.58 4.39
CA GLN A 27 4.32 -3.11 5.17
C GLN A 27 3.15 -4.08 5.08
N ILE A 28 2.71 -4.43 3.87
CA ILE A 28 1.51 -5.26 3.67
C ILE A 28 1.74 -6.71 4.08
N THR A 29 2.87 -7.30 3.67
CA THR A 29 3.07 -8.76 3.71
C THR A 29 3.78 -9.21 4.98
N HIS A 30 4.75 -8.43 5.45
CA HIS A 30 5.59 -8.84 6.58
C HIS A 30 5.21 -8.16 7.89
N TYR A 31 4.78 -6.91 7.85
CA TYR A 31 4.32 -6.19 9.03
C TYR A 31 2.80 -6.24 9.21
N LYS A 32 2.06 -6.55 8.14
CA LYS A 32 0.59 -6.37 8.07
C LYS A 32 0.16 -4.97 8.51
N ASP A 33 1.08 -4.03 8.38
CA ASP A 33 0.90 -2.62 8.70
C ASP A 33 0.44 -1.97 7.40
N LEU A 34 -0.87 -1.92 7.24
CA LEU A 34 -1.50 -1.31 6.09
C LEU A 34 -1.72 0.16 6.45
N PRO A 35 -0.95 1.09 5.87
CA PRO A 35 -0.87 2.47 6.35
C PRO A 35 -2.17 3.26 6.18
N TYR A 36 -3.15 2.72 5.45
CA TYR A 36 -4.44 3.35 5.20
C TYR A 36 -5.56 2.45 5.72
N ASP A 37 -6.05 2.73 6.93
CA ASP A 37 -7.24 2.10 7.47
C ASP A 37 -8.51 2.93 7.17
N CYS A 38 -9.59 2.24 6.85
CA CYS A 38 -10.92 2.82 6.79
C CYS A 38 -11.49 2.87 8.20
N LYS A 39 -11.64 4.07 8.78
CA LYS A 39 -12.20 4.24 10.13
C LYS A 39 -13.69 3.88 10.25
N GLU A 40 -14.41 3.74 9.14
CA GLU A 40 -15.83 3.39 9.17
C GLU A 40 -16.09 1.89 9.27
N CYS A 41 -15.23 1.05 8.66
CA CYS A 41 -15.41 -0.41 8.65
C CYS A 41 -14.19 -1.21 9.13
N GLY A 42 -13.06 -0.55 9.36
CA GLY A 42 -11.80 -1.17 9.76
C GLY A 42 -11.06 -1.89 8.64
N GLU A 43 -11.51 -1.79 7.37
CA GLU A 43 -10.75 -2.36 6.24
C GLU A 43 -9.42 -1.63 6.06
N ASN A 44 -8.38 -2.39 5.79
CA ASN A 44 -7.03 -1.87 5.64
C ASN A 44 -6.55 -1.96 4.19
N PHE A 45 -5.89 -0.90 3.71
CA PHE A 45 -5.48 -0.76 2.31
C PHE A 45 -3.99 -0.50 2.18
N SER A 46 -3.43 -1.03 1.09
CA SER A 46 -2.02 -0.95 0.74
C SER A 46 -1.61 0.41 0.14
N ASN A 47 -2.60 1.19 -0.29
CA ASN A 47 -2.40 2.48 -0.90
C ASN A 47 -3.66 3.36 -0.72
N MET A 48 -3.46 4.68 -0.84
CA MET A 48 -4.51 5.68 -0.60
C MET A 48 -5.60 5.66 -1.68
N GLU A 49 -5.28 5.30 -2.92
CA GLU A 49 -6.23 5.33 -4.03
C GLU A 49 -7.28 4.21 -3.93
N ASP A 50 -6.83 3.01 -3.54
CA ASP A 50 -7.72 1.89 -3.22
C ASP A 50 -8.62 2.22 -2.04
N MET A 51 -8.06 2.79 -0.97
CA MET A 51 -8.83 3.24 0.20
C MET A 51 -9.89 4.28 -0.18
N ARG A 52 -9.52 5.27 -1.00
CA ARG A 52 -10.42 6.32 -1.46
C ARG A 52 -11.53 5.78 -2.36
N THR A 53 -11.20 4.84 -3.24
CA THR A 53 -12.18 4.17 -4.11
C THR A 53 -13.14 3.33 -3.29
N HIS A 54 -12.63 2.58 -2.30
CA HIS A 54 -13.45 1.86 -1.32
C HIS A 54 -14.40 2.83 -0.61
N LEU A 55 -13.87 3.93 -0.07
CA LEU A 55 -14.67 4.91 0.65
C LEU A 55 -15.77 5.53 -0.23
N GLN A 56 -15.50 5.86 -1.48
CA GLN A 56 -16.52 6.39 -2.40
C GLN A 56 -17.61 5.35 -2.72
N ARG A 57 -17.23 4.09 -2.92
CA ARG A 57 -18.14 3.02 -3.34
C ARG A 57 -18.95 2.40 -2.19
N LYS A 58 -18.34 2.29 -1.02
CA LYS A 58 -18.91 1.59 0.15
C LYS A 58 -19.45 2.55 1.21
N HIS A 59 -18.83 3.72 1.36
CA HIS A 59 -19.12 4.67 2.44
C HIS A 59 -19.63 6.03 1.94
N SER A 60 -19.73 6.24 0.61
CA SER A 60 -20.10 7.52 0.00
C SER A 60 -19.28 8.70 0.52
N TYR A 61 -17.98 8.47 0.82
CA TYR A 61 -17.12 9.53 1.34
C TYR A 61 -16.91 10.62 0.28
N LYS A 62 -17.55 11.76 0.49
CA LYS A 62 -17.24 12.99 -0.24
C LYS A 62 -16.04 13.61 0.44
N LYS A 63 -14.96 13.74 -0.31
CA LYS A 63 -13.77 14.42 0.17
C LYS A 63 -14.12 15.90 0.32
N ASP A 64 -14.53 16.33 1.50
CA ASP A 64 -14.51 17.75 1.84
C ASP A 64 -13.04 18.18 1.86
N ARG A 65 -12.60 18.73 0.72
CA ARG A 65 -11.42 19.58 0.67
C ARG A 65 -11.80 20.85 1.42
N VAL A 66 -11.38 20.95 2.68
CA VAL A 66 -11.13 22.26 3.28
C VAL A 66 -9.88 22.85 2.63
#